data_AF-A0A6C0I3C2-F1
#
_entry.id   AF-A0A6C0I3C2-F1
#
_cell.length_a   1.000
_cell.length_b   1.000
_cell.length_c   1.000
_cell.angle_alpha   90.00
_cell.angle_beta   90.00
_cell.angle_gamma   90.00
#
_symmetry.space_group_name_H-M   'P 1'
#
loop_
_entity.id
_entity.type
_entity.pdbx_description
1 polymer ?
#
loop_
_entity_poly.entity_id
_entity_poly.type
_entity_poly.pdbx_seq_one_letter_code
_entity_poly.pdbx_strand_id
1 'polypeptide(L)'
;MFKNIANFNNTSDYLPLFNGVLITDLFVILLSNMKIIQSSVLIKWYADYNLSAVIADVLIIFIGLIIVRAIYYYIFTEFSILKFVALALVVQFIHDMLFYALFSSVPRGMNRMLDTFKDYAKEVSYKAVLADGGMIAMASLIASLLAGKNLNTNLIVMISSLYLLPYILYN
;
A
#
# COMPACT_ATOMS: atom_id res chain seq x y z
N MET A 1 8.26 -16.65 -12.21
CA MET A 1 7.23 -16.19 -13.17
C MET A 1 6.06 -15.63 -12.38
N PHE A 2 5.53 -14.47 -12.78
CA PHE A 2 4.39 -13.81 -12.14
C PHE A 2 3.11 -14.65 -12.29
N LYS A 3 2.36 -14.83 -11.19
CA LYS A 3 1.07 -15.52 -11.18
C LYS A 3 -0.10 -14.57 -11.33
N ASN A 4 -1.19 -15.10 -11.88
CA ASN A 4 -2.45 -14.40 -12.02
C ASN A 4 -3.05 -14.13 -10.63
N ILE A 5 -3.07 -12.86 -10.24
CA ILE A 5 -3.68 -12.37 -8.99
C ILE A 5 -4.99 -11.62 -9.25
N ALA A 6 -5.42 -11.51 -10.51
CA ALA A 6 -6.58 -10.73 -10.91
C ALA A 6 -7.91 -11.47 -10.71
N ASN A 7 -7.89 -12.79 -10.54
CA ASN A 7 -9.12 -13.57 -10.39
C ASN A 7 -9.75 -13.28 -9.03
N PHE A 8 -10.81 -12.47 -9.01
CA PHE A 8 -11.52 -12.06 -7.79
C PHE A 8 -12.07 -13.24 -6.99
N ASN A 9 -12.50 -14.31 -7.67
CA ASN A 9 -13.07 -15.50 -7.04
C ASN A 9 -12.01 -16.43 -6.44
N ASN A 10 -10.72 -16.23 -6.75
CA ASN A 10 -9.65 -17.02 -6.17
C ASN A 10 -9.28 -16.50 -4.78
N THR A 11 -9.79 -17.14 -3.74
CA THR A 11 -9.56 -16.71 -2.35
C THR A 11 -8.15 -17.00 -1.84
N SER A 12 -7.39 -17.88 -2.50
CA SER A 12 -6.01 -18.17 -2.09
C SER A 12 -5.06 -16.97 -2.28
N ASP A 13 -5.43 -16.02 -3.15
CA ASP A 13 -4.56 -14.90 -3.52
C ASP A 13 -4.56 -13.76 -2.49
N TYR A 14 -5.52 -13.73 -1.55
CA TYR A 14 -5.60 -12.66 -0.53
C TYR A 14 -4.39 -12.64 0.40
N LEU A 15 -3.86 -13.80 0.79
CA LEU A 15 -2.67 -13.85 1.65
C LEU A 15 -1.40 -13.35 0.92
N PRO A 16 -1.10 -13.79 -0.32
CA PRO A 16 -0.05 -13.18 -1.14
C PRO A 16 -0.20 -11.67 -1.33
N LEU A 17 -1.42 -11.18 -1.57
CA LEU A 17 -1.70 -9.74 -1.71
C LEU A 17 -1.40 -8.99 -0.42
N PHE A 18 -1.92 -9.47 0.72
CA PHE A 18 -1.65 -8.88 2.02
C PHE A 18 -0.15 -8.85 2.33
N ASN A 19 0.55 -9.95 2.10
CA ASN A 19 2.00 -10.02 2.25
C ASN A 19 2.73 -9.04 1.32
N GLY A 20 2.30 -8.91 0.07
CA GLY A 20 2.88 -7.97 -0.88
C GLY A 20 2.77 -6.52 -0.41
N VAL A 21 1.62 -6.15 0.16
CA VAL A 21 1.41 -4.82 0.74
C VAL A 21 2.23 -4.62 2.01
N LEU A 22 2.19 -5.58 2.94
CA LEU A 22 2.94 -5.50 4.21
C LEU A 22 4.45 -5.34 3.97
N ILE A 23 5.03 -6.10 3.04
CA ILE A 23 6.46 -5.98 2.70
C ILE A 23 6.75 -4.61 2.07
N THR A 24 5.85 -4.11 1.23
CA THR A 24 6.00 -2.79 0.59
C THR A 24 6.02 -1.68 1.64
N ASP A 25 5.08 -1.72 2.59
CA ASP A 25 5.02 -0.74 3.68
C ASP A 25 6.27 -0.80 4.57
N LEU A 26 6.70 -1.99 4.98
CA LEU A 26 7.97 -2.18 5.71
C LEU A 26 9.17 -1.61 4.97
N PHE A 27 9.22 -1.79 3.65
CA PHE A 27 10.28 -1.23 2.82
C PHE A 27 10.25 0.30 2.83
N VAL A 28 9.07 0.93 2.76
CA VAL A 28 8.92 2.39 2.84
C VAL A 28 9.34 2.93 4.21
N ILE A 29 8.95 2.26 5.31
CA ILE A 29 9.38 2.66 6.66
C ILE A 29 10.90 2.56 6.78
N LEU A 30 11.52 1.49 6.27
CA LEU A 30 12.98 1.35 6.24
C LEU A 30 13.65 2.50 5.47
N LEU A 31 13.14 2.86 4.28
CA LEU A 31 13.68 3.97 3.50
C LEU A 31 13.50 5.32 4.20
N SER A 32 12.38 5.51 4.91
CA SER A 32 12.12 6.70 5.73
C SER A 32 13.12 6.80 6.88
N ASN A 33 13.34 5.70 7.62
CA ASN A 33 14.31 5.64 8.72
C ASN A 33 15.75 5.87 8.27
N MET A 34 16.11 5.36 7.08
CA MET A 34 17.43 5.61 6.47
C MET A 34 17.58 7.03 5.91
N LYS A 35 16.55 7.89 6.04
CA LYS A 35 16.50 9.26 5.50
C LYS A 35 16.71 9.34 3.98
N ILE A 36 16.42 8.24 3.28
CA ILE A 36 16.38 8.21 1.81
C ILE A 36 15.13 8.96 1.34
N ILE A 37 14.00 8.76 2.04
CA ILE A 37 12.80 9.58 1.87
C ILE A 37 12.92 10.79 2.80
N GLN A 38 13.07 11.98 2.21
CA GLN A 38 13.22 13.23 2.95
C GLN A 38 11.86 13.88 3.19
N SER A 39 11.06 13.34 4.11
CA SER A 39 9.81 13.94 4.57
C SER A 39 9.75 13.95 6.09
N SER A 40 9.67 15.16 6.65
CA SER A 40 9.51 15.38 8.08
C SER A 40 8.15 14.95 8.59
N VAL A 41 7.11 15.11 7.76
CA VAL A 41 5.74 14.69 8.12
C VAL A 41 5.62 13.17 8.10
N LEU A 42 6.28 12.46 7.18
CA LEU A 42 6.27 11.00 7.14
C LEU A 42 6.99 10.38 8.35
N ILE A 43 8.11 10.97 8.78
CA ILE A 43 8.78 10.54 10.01
C ILE A 43 7.85 10.74 11.22
N LYS A 44 7.19 11.90 11.28
CA LYS A 44 6.20 12.19 12.32
C LYS A 44 4.99 11.25 12.27
N TRP A 45 4.54 10.85 11.09
CA TRP A 45 3.44 9.91 10.88
C TRP A 45 3.70 8.58 11.61
N TYR A 46 4.88 7.98 11.38
CA TYR A 46 5.23 6.73 12.05
C TYR A 46 5.53 6.91 13.54
N ALA A 47 6.14 8.04 13.95
CA ALA A 47 6.42 8.31 15.36
C ALA A 47 5.15 8.55 16.20
N ASP A 48 4.19 9.32 15.68
CA ASP A 48 2.99 9.72 16.42
C ASP A 48 1.92 8.62 16.42
N TYR A 49 1.70 7.96 15.28
CA TYR A 49 0.61 6.99 15.12
C TYR A 49 1.05 5.53 15.22
N ASN A 50 2.34 5.24 15.19
CA ASN A 50 2.90 3.91 15.40
C ASN A 50 2.17 2.84 14.57
N LEU A 51 1.70 1.76 15.20
CA LEU A 51 1.02 0.66 14.52
C LEU A 51 -0.24 1.13 13.78
N SER A 52 -0.88 2.22 14.21
CA SER A 52 -2.05 2.77 13.52
C SER A 52 -1.70 3.38 12.16
N ALA A 53 -0.51 3.95 11.99
CA ALA A 53 0.00 4.38 10.68
C ALA A 53 0.11 3.18 9.74
N VAL A 54 0.79 2.14 10.20
CA VAL A 54 1.02 0.89 9.45
C VAL A 54 -0.30 0.24 9.03
N ILE A 55 -1.27 0.16 9.94
CA ILE A 55 -2.58 -0.39 9.63
C ILE A 55 -3.28 0.44 8.54
N ALA A 56 -3.23 1.77 8.62
CA ALA A 56 -3.82 2.64 7.61
C ALA A 56 -3.16 2.43 6.24
N ASP A 57 -1.83 2.46 6.18
CA ASP A 57 -1.04 2.37 4.95
C ASP A 57 -1.17 0.97 4.30
N VAL A 58 -1.16 -0.10 5.10
CA VAL A 58 -1.36 -1.46 4.60
C VAL A 58 -2.80 -1.68 4.12
N LEU A 59 -3.81 -1.26 4.89
CA LEU A 59 -5.19 -1.53 4.50
C LEU A 59 -5.60 -0.73 3.27
N ILE A 60 -5.13 0.51 3.10
CA ILE A 60 -5.54 1.34 1.97
C ILE A 60 -5.04 0.78 0.63
N ILE A 61 -3.78 0.35 0.57
CA ILE A 61 -3.22 -0.29 -0.62
C ILE A 61 -3.90 -1.64 -0.85
N PHE A 62 -4.15 -2.41 0.21
CA PHE A 62 -4.81 -3.71 0.09
C PHE A 62 -6.23 -3.58 -0.45
N ILE A 63 -7.01 -2.60 0.01
CA ILE A 63 -8.33 -2.26 -0.53
C ILE A 63 -8.21 -1.89 -2.01
N GLY A 64 -7.25 -1.04 -2.37
CA GLY A 64 -6.97 -0.68 -3.77
C GLY A 64 -6.75 -1.90 -4.66
N LEU A 65 -5.92 -2.86 -4.23
CA LEU A 65 -5.69 -4.11 -4.96
C LEU A 65 -6.95 -4.98 -5.07
N ILE A 66 -7.79 -5.03 -4.03
CA ILE A 66 -9.07 -5.76 -4.07
C ILE A 66 -10.01 -5.14 -5.12
N ILE A 67 -10.10 -3.81 -5.19
CA ILE A 67 -10.88 -3.11 -6.20
C ILE A 67 -10.36 -3.44 -7.60
N VAL A 68 -9.04 -3.41 -7.82
CA VAL A 68 -8.41 -3.79 -9.09
C VAL A 68 -8.82 -5.20 -9.51
N ARG A 69 -8.77 -6.17 -8.58
CA ARG A 69 -9.20 -7.55 -8.85
C ARG A 69 -10.68 -7.63 -9.24
N ALA A 70 -11.53 -6.87 -8.54
CA ALA A 70 -12.96 -6.86 -8.81
C ALA A 70 -13.26 -6.34 -10.22
N ILE A 71 -12.54 -5.31 -10.70
CA ILE A 71 -12.82 -4.68 -11.98
C ILE A 71 -11.98 -5.20 -13.16
N TYR A 72 -10.89 -5.96 -12.90
CA TYR A 72 -9.91 -6.35 -13.91
C TYR A 72 -10.52 -7.04 -15.14
N TYR A 73 -11.32 -8.09 -14.92
CA TYR A 73 -11.90 -8.88 -16.01
C TYR A 73 -13.12 -8.24 -16.68
N TYR A 74 -13.58 -7.09 -16.17
CA TYR A 74 -14.54 -6.25 -16.90
C TYR A 74 -13.85 -5.38 -17.96
N ILE A 75 -12.53 -5.19 -17.86
CA ILE A 75 -11.73 -4.33 -18.74
C ILE A 75 -10.83 -5.16 -19.66
N PHE A 76 -10.23 -6.24 -19.13
CA PHE A 76 -9.28 -7.09 -19.84
C PHE A 76 -9.76 -8.53 -19.89
N THR A 77 -9.53 -9.21 -21.02
CA THR A 77 -9.90 -10.62 -21.20
C THR A 77 -8.85 -11.59 -20.69
N GLU A 78 -7.57 -11.19 -20.70
CA GLU A 78 -6.43 -12.03 -20.34
C GLU A 78 -5.54 -11.36 -19.30
N PHE A 79 -5.03 -12.17 -18.38
CA PHE A 79 -4.11 -11.70 -17.36
C PHE A 79 -2.75 -11.31 -17.93
N SER A 80 -2.34 -10.09 -17.61
CA SER A 80 -0.96 -9.60 -17.74
C SER A 80 -0.63 -8.78 -16.50
N ILE A 81 0.52 -9.05 -15.91
CA ILE A 81 1.00 -8.31 -14.74
C ILE A 81 1.16 -6.82 -15.04
N LEU A 82 1.58 -6.46 -16.26
CA LEU A 82 1.69 -5.07 -16.69
C LEU A 82 0.32 -4.39 -16.77
N LYS A 83 -0.70 -5.06 -17.33
CA LYS A 83 -2.08 -4.55 -17.36
C LYS A 83 -2.64 -4.39 -15.95
N PHE A 84 -2.31 -5.33 -15.05
CA PHE A 84 -2.76 -5.29 -13.66
C PHE A 84 -2.16 -4.11 -12.91
N VAL A 85 -0.84 -3.90 -13.02
CA VAL A 85 -0.15 -2.74 -12.43
C VAL A 85 -0.68 -1.44 -13.03
N ALA A 86 -0.86 -1.36 -14.34
CA ALA A 86 -1.40 -0.16 -14.99
C ALA A 86 -2.81 0.19 -14.48
N LEU A 87 -3.69 -0.81 -14.33
CA LEU A 87 -5.01 -0.61 -13.75
C LEU A 87 -4.94 -0.21 -12.27
N ALA A 88 -4.02 -0.82 -11.51
CA ALA A 88 -3.80 -0.48 -10.10
C ALA A 88 -3.35 0.98 -9.93
N LEU A 89 -2.48 1.49 -10.81
CA LEU A 89 -2.09 2.90 -10.81
C LEU A 89 -3.28 3.83 -11.08
N VAL A 90 -4.19 3.45 -11.98
CA VAL A 90 -5.41 4.23 -12.24
C VAL A 90 -6.34 4.25 -11.03
N VAL A 91 -6.57 3.08 -10.41
CA VAL A 91 -7.40 2.96 -9.19
C VAL A 91 -6.78 3.79 -8.04
N GLN A 92 -5.47 3.68 -7.85
CA GLN A 92 -4.71 4.44 -6.86
C GLN A 92 -4.87 5.95 -7.07
N PHE A 93 -4.67 6.42 -8.30
CA PHE A 93 -4.81 7.84 -8.63
C PHE A 93 -6.21 8.37 -8.32
N ILE A 94 -7.25 7.65 -8.72
CA ILE A 94 -8.64 8.04 -8.43
C ILE A 94 -8.88 8.07 -6.92
N HIS A 95 -8.42 7.05 -6.21
CA HIS A 95 -8.53 6.96 -4.76
C HIS A 95 -7.85 8.16 -4.08
N ASP A 96 -6.63 8.53 -4.47
CA ASP A 96 -5.89 9.63 -3.86
C ASP A 96 -6.58 10.98 -4.08
N MET A 97 -7.16 11.20 -5.26
CA MET A 97 -7.94 12.42 -5.51
C MET A 97 -9.21 12.49 -4.66
N LEU A 98 -9.92 11.37 -4.51
CA LEU A 98 -11.11 11.30 -3.64
C LEU A 98 -10.73 11.47 -2.17
N PHE A 99 -9.65 10.84 -1.72
CA PHE A 99 -9.16 10.95 -0.35
C PHE A 99 -8.67 12.37 -0.04
N TYR A 100 -7.96 13.01 -0.99
CA TYR A 100 -7.57 14.41 -0.91
C TYR A 100 -8.78 15.33 -0.74
N ALA A 101 -9.82 15.14 -1.55
CA ALA A 101 -11.07 15.91 -1.42
C ALA A 101 -11.71 15.70 -0.04
N LEU A 102 -11.73 14.45 0.44
CA LEU A 102 -12.31 14.10 1.75
C LEU A 102 -11.55 14.77 2.89
N PHE A 103 -10.24 14.55 3.03
CA PHE A 103 -9.52 15.13 4.17
C PHE A 103 -9.41 16.65 4.09
N SER A 104 -9.41 17.24 2.88
CA SER A 104 -9.39 18.69 2.70
C SER A 104 -10.72 19.35 3.13
N SER A 105 -11.84 18.62 3.04
CA SER A 105 -13.15 19.10 3.46
C SER A 105 -13.34 19.11 4.99
N VAL A 106 -12.57 18.30 5.72
CA VAL A 106 -12.68 18.18 7.18
C VAL A 106 -11.94 19.33 7.85
N PRO A 107 -12.57 20.13 8.73
CA PRO A 107 -11.88 21.16 9.52
C PRO A 107 -10.72 20.61 10.38
N ARG A 108 -9.70 21.44 10.63
CA ARG A 108 -8.61 21.07 11.54
C ARG A 108 -9.10 20.91 12.98
N GLY A 109 -8.48 20.00 13.72
CA GLY A 109 -8.80 19.68 15.11
C GLY A 109 -9.85 18.59 15.27
N MET A 110 -10.53 18.17 14.20
CA MET A 110 -11.53 17.08 14.26
C MET A 110 -10.90 15.70 14.25
N ASN A 111 -9.82 15.50 13.49
CA ASN A 111 -9.11 14.22 13.41
C ASN A 111 -7.62 14.47 13.16
N ARG A 112 -6.79 13.98 14.09
CA ARG A 112 -5.33 14.18 14.06
C ARG A 112 -4.67 13.56 12.82
N MET A 113 -5.08 12.37 12.42
CA MET A 113 -4.54 11.72 11.21
C MET A 113 -4.85 12.53 9.96
N LEU A 114 -6.11 12.96 9.80
CA LEU A 114 -6.50 13.81 8.66
C LEU A 114 -5.76 15.16 8.66
N ASP A 115 -5.49 15.72 9.83
CA ASP A 115 -4.67 16.94 9.93
C ASP A 115 -3.24 16.69 9.49
N THR A 116 -2.70 15.50 9.77
CA THR A 116 -1.36 15.09 9.33
C THR A 116 -1.33 14.89 7.81
N PHE A 117 -2.37 14.31 7.20
CA PHE A 117 -2.49 14.23 5.74
C PHE A 117 -2.53 15.61 5.08
N LYS A 118 -3.18 16.61 5.69
CA LYS A 118 -3.14 18.00 5.19
C LYS A 118 -1.73 18.59 5.26
N ASP A 119 -0.96 18.28 6.30
CA ASP A 119 0.43 18.72 6.44
C ASP A 119 1.32 18.03 5.39
N TYR A 120 1.13 16.72 5.20
CA TYR A 120 1.85 15.92 4.22
C TYR A 120 1.60 16.42 2.79
N ALA A 121 0.34 16.71 2.45
CA ALA A 121 -0.02 17.24 1.14
C ALA A 121 0.62 18.61 0.85
N LYS A 122 0.86 19.43 1.88
CA LYS A 122 1.58 20.71 1.73
C LYS A 122 3.09 20.51 1.54
N GLU A 123 3.68 19.54 2.24
CA GLU A 123 5.12 19.24 2.16
C GLU A 123 5.50 18.59 0.82
N VAL A 124 4.78 17.52 0.45
CA VAL A 124 5.19 16.62 -0.63
C VAL A 124 4.42 16.89 -1.93
N SER A 125 3.23 17.51 -1.84
CA SER A 125 2.39 17.88 -2.99
C SER A 125 2.14 16.68 -3.93
N TYR A 126 2.22 16.88 -5.25
CA TYR A 126 1.99 15.84 -6.26
C TYR A 126 2.95 14.65 -6.16
N LYS A 127 4.09 14.78 -5.49
CA LYS A 127 5.04 13.67 -5.33
C LYS A 127 4.47 12.54 -4.46
N ALA A 128 3.47 12.84 -3.62
CA ALA A 128 2.78 11.83 -2.81
C ALA A 128 2.10 10.79 -3.71
N VAL A 129 1.34 11.25 -4.70
CA VAL A 129 0.65 10.41 -5.68
C VAL A 129 1.63 9.52 -6.45
N LEU A 130 2.82 10.04 -6.78
CA LEU A 130 3.86 9.24 -7.44
C LEU A 130 4.45 8.18 -6.51
N ALA A 131 4.67 8.51 -5.23
CA ALA A 131 5.15 7.57 -4.23
C ALA A 131 4.13 6.44 -4.00
N ASP A 132 2.87 6.78 -3.82
CA ASP A 132 1.78 5.82 -3.59
C ASP A 132 1.56 4.92 -4.82
N GLY A 133 1.69 5.49 -6.03
CA GLY A 133 1.73 4.73 -7.27
C GLY A 133 2.89 3.72 -7.32
N GLY A 134 4.07 4.12 -6.85
CA GLY A 134 5.22 3.22 -6.69
C GLY A 134 4.94 2.09 -5.70
N MET A 135 4.30 2.40 -4.57
CA MET A 135 3.92 1.41 -3.55
C MET A 135 2.93 0.38 -4.10
N ILE A 136 1.84 0.80 -4.74
CA ILE A 136 0.85 -0.16 -5.27
C ILE A 136 1.44 -1.02 -6.40
N ALA A 137 2.34 -0.46 -7.21
CA ALA A 137 3.06 -1.22 -8.23
C ALA A 137 3.97 -2.28 -7.61
N MET A 138 4.77 -1.90 -6.60
CA MET A 138 5.64 -2.83 -5.87
C MET A 138 4.83 -3.93 -5.18
N ALA A 139 3.74 -3.58 -4.49
CA ALA A 139 2.85 -4.52 -3.83
C ALA A 139 2.25 -5.52 -4.83
N SER A 140 1.81 -5.05 -6.00
CA SER A 140 1.28 -5.90 -7.07
C SER A 140 2.31 -6.93 -7.56
N LEU A 141 3.56 -6.50 -7.76
CA LEU A 141 4.64 -7.38 -8.22
C LEU A 141 5.00 -8.42 -7.16
N ILE A 142 5.17 -8.01 -5.90
CA ILE A 142 5.49 -8.92 -4.80
C ILE A 142 4.35 -9.92 -4.59
N ALA A 143 3.10 -9.46 -4.58
CA ALA A 143 1.94 -10.33 -4.45
C ALA A 143 1.89 -11.40 -5.55
N SER A 144 2.14 -11.00 -6.80
CA SER A 144 2.15 -11.92 -7.94
C SER A 144 3.31 -12.94 -7.88
N LEU A 145 4.45 -12.58 -7.26
CA LEU A 145 5.54 -13.53 -6.99
C LEU A 145 5.18 -14.51 -5.86
N LEU A 146 4.55 -14.02 -4.80
CA LEU A 146 4.15 -14.81 -3.62
C LEU A 146 2.96 -15.73 -3.90
N ALA A 147 2.08 -15.36 -4.83
CA ALA A 147 0.98 -16.21 -5.29
C ALA A 147 1.46 -17.50 -5.99
N GLY A 148 2.71 -17.53 -6.45
CA GLY A 148 3.35 -18.75 -6.95
C GLY A 148 3.92 -19.67 -5.87
N LYS A 149 3.84 -19.28 -4.59
CA LYS A 149 4.38 -20.03 -3.45
C LYS A 149 3.26 -20.75 -2.72
N ASN A 150 3.61 -21.78 -1.95
CA ASN A 150 2.65 -22.51 -1.15
C ASN A 150 2.20 -21.70 0.09
N LEU A 151 1.18 -22.21 0.77
CA LEU A 151 0.62 -21.58 1.97
C LEU A 151 1.67 -21.41 3.07
N ASN A 152 2.49 -22.43 3.33
CA ASN A 152 3.52 -22.38 4.38
C ASN A 152 4.53 -21.26 4.14
N THR A 153 5.00 -21.08 2.90
CA THR A 153 5.89 -19.98 2.54
C THR A 153 5.23 -18.63 2.78
N ASN A 154 3.97 -18.47 2.38
CA ASN A 154 3.24 -17.22 2.61
C ASN A 154 3.02 -16.93 4.10
N LEU A 155 2.73 -17.94 4.92
CA LEU A 155 2.60 -17.78 6.37
C LEU A 155 3.93 -17.41 7.03
N ILE A 156 5.03 -18.06 6.64
CA ILE A 156 6.37 -17.72 7.15
C ILE A 156 6.71 -16.27 6.81
N VAL A 157 6.50 -15.87 5.55
CA VAL A 157 6.75 -14.49 5.10
C VAL A 157 5.91 -13.49 5.90
N MET A 158 4.63 -13.77 6.12
CA MET A 158 3.73 -12.92 6.90
C MET A 158 4.25 -12.76 8.34
N ILE A 159 4.53 -13.87 9.02
CA ILE A 159 4.98 -13.88 10.42
C ILE A 159 6.33 -13.18 10.56
N SER A 160 7.29 -13.45 9.67
CA SER A 160 8.59 -12.76 9.68
C SER A 160 8.45 -11.27 9.46
N SER A 161 7.59 -10.83 8.53
CA SER A 161 7.35 -9.41 8.26
C SER A 161 6.73 -8.71 9.47
N LEU A 162 5.68 -9.30 10.06
CA LEU A 162 5.04 -8.77 11.26
C LEU A 162 5.98 -8.77 12.48
N TYR A 163 6.87 -9.77 12.60
CA TYR A 163 7.85 -9.82 13.67
C TYR A 163 8.89 -8.69 13.56
N LEU A 164 9.32 -8.35 12.35
CA LEU A 164 10.28 -7.25 12.12
C LEU A 164 9.66 -5.87 12.29
N LEU A 165 8.36 -5.73 12.06
CA LEU A 165 7.65 -4.46 12.06
C LEU A 165 7.91 -3.59 13.30
N PRO A 166 7.79 -4.08 14.56
CA PRO A 166 8.03 -3.24 15.73
C PRO A 166 9.47 -2.71 15.80
N TYR A 167 10.45 -3.53 15.44
CA TYR A 167 11.87 -3.12 15.49
C TYR A 167 12.21 -2.08 14.44
N ILE A 168 11.51 -2.09 13.30
CA ILE A 168 11.66 -1.08 12.25
C ILE A 168 10.91 0.19 12.65
N LEU A 169 9.75 0.08 13.28
CA LEU A 169 8.90 1.22 13.61
C LEU A 169 9.44 2.04 14.79
N TYR A 170 10.03 1.38 15.79
CA TYR A 170 10.56 2.01 17.02
C TYR A 170 12.08 2.20 16.98
N ASN A 171 12.60 2.75 15.88
CA ASN A 171 14.02 3.07 15.70
C ASN A 171 14.37 4.49 16.18
#